data_AF-A0A3B8HXU0-F1
#
_entry.id   AF-A0A3B8HXU0-F1
#
_cell.length_a   1.000
_cell.length_b   1.000
_cell.length_c   1.000
_cell.angle_alpha   90.00
_cell.angle_beta   90.00
_cell.angle_gamma   90.00
#
_symmetry.space_group_name_H-M   'P 1'
#
loop_
_entity.id
_entity.type
_entity.pdbx_description
1 polymer ?
#
loop_
_entity_poly.entity_id
_entity_poly.type
_entity_poly.pdbx_seq_one_letter_code
_entity_poly.pdbx_strand_id
1 'polypeptide(L)'
;MKRRSFLRRATLSTLAAGSVAPRLAQGHPAFPSFRKTDGPVILSTWAHGVEANAEAWRILEEGGSVLDAVEKGVMVTEADPKNQSVGIGGLPDRDGRV
;
A
#
# COMPACT_ATOMS: atom_id res chain seq x y z
N MET A 1 -59.73 -19.03 -16.92
CA MET A 1 -58.30 -18.82 -17.28
C MET A 1 -57.78 -20.04 -18.05
N LYS A 2 -57.06 -19.87 -19.17
CA LYS A 2 -56.59 -21.00 -20.00
C LYS A 2 -55.24 -21.53 -19.48
N ARG A 3 -55.12 -22.81 -19.11
CA ARG A 3 -53.90 -23.44 -18.54
C ARG A 3 -52.62 -23.17 -19.37
N ARG A 4 -52.74 -23.16 -20.69
CA ARG A 4 -51.64 -22.83 -21.62
C ARG A 4 -51.10 -21.41 -21.47
N SER A 5 -51.97 -20.46 -21.15
CA SER A 5 -51.55 -19.06 -20.91
C SER A 5 -50.85 -18.87 -19.57
N PHE A 6 -51.20 -19.69 -18.57
CA PHE A 6 -50.53 -19.72 -17.28
C PHE A 6 -49.11 -20.28 -17.39
N LEU A 7 -48.95 -21.43 -18.06
CA LEU A 7 -47.62 -22.04 -18.26
C LEU A 7 -46.66 -21.13 -19.04
N ARG A 8 -47.14 -20.47 -20.10
CA ARG A 8 -46.32 -19.50 -20.86
C ARG A 8 -45.85 -18.32 -20.02
N ARG A 9 -46.71 -17.81 -19.13
CA ARG A 9 -46.36 -16.70 -18.24
C ARG A 9 -45.39 -17.17 -17.16
N ALA A 10 -45.63 -18.33 -16.57
CA ALA A 10 -44.77 -18.94 -15.56
C ALA A 10 -43.34 -19.20 -16.06
N THR A 11 -43.19 -19.73 -17.29
CA THR A 11 -41.88 -19.96 -17.91
C THR A 11 -41.14 -18.67 -18.24
N LEU A 12 -41.85 -17.59 -18.61
CA LEU A 12 -41.23 -16.29 -18.88
C LEU A 12 -40.70 -15.66 -17.59
N SER A 13 -41.44 -15.75 -16.48
CA SER A 13 -41.03 -15.22 -15.18
C SER A 13 -39.82 -15.95 -14.59
N THR A 14 -39.65 -17.25 -14.84
CA THR A 14 -38.48 -18.01 -14.33
C THR A 14 -37.19 -17.67 -15.07
N LEU A 15 -37.26 -17.42 -16.38
CA LEU A 15 -36.09 -16.97 -17.16
C LEU A 15 -35.63 -15.56 -16.77
N ALA A 16 -36.57 -14.67 -16.45
CA ALA A 16 -36.25 -13.31 -16.00
C ALA A 16 -35.62 -13.27 -14.59
N ALA A 17 -35.97 -14.21 -13.70
CA ALA A 17 -35.35 -14.32 -12.38
C ALA A 17 -33.95 -14.96 -12.43
N GLY A 18 -33.71 -15.89 -13.37
CA GLY A 18 -32.43 -16.59 -13.52
C GLY A 18 -31.26 -15.71 -13.96
N SER A 19 -31.52 -14.58 -14.64
CA SER A 19 -30.49 -13.64 -15.09
C SER A 19 -30.05 -12.62 -14.03
N VAL A 20 -30.77 -12.53 -12.90
CA VAL A 20 -30.45 -11.60 -11.79
C VAL A 20 -29.68 -12.29 -10.66
N ALA A 21 -29.81 -13.60 -10.51
CA ALA A 21 -29.10 -14.40 -9.51
C ALA A 21 -27.56 -14.25 -9.51
N PRO A 22 -26.83 -14.20 -10.65
CA PRO A 22 -25.37 -14.17 -10.61
C PRO A 22 -24.81 -12.84 -10.10
N ARG A 23 -25.62 -11.77 -10.01
CA ARG A 23 -25.17 -10.48 -9.46
C ARG A 23 -25.19 -10.42 -7.93
N LEU A 24 -26.02 -11.24 -7.27
CA LEU A 24 -26.04 -11.33 -5.80
C LEU A 24 -24.99 -12.30 -5.27
N ALA A 25 -24.46 -13.20 -6.12
CA ALA A 25 -23.37 -14.10 -5.80
C ALA A 25 -21.97 -13.48 -6.03
N GLN A 26 -21.90 -12.24 -6.54
CA GLN A 26 -20.64 -11.50 -6.55
C GLN A 26 -20.37 -11.05 -5.12
N GLY A 27 -19.59 -11.88 -4.40
CA GLY A 27 -19.06 -11.53 -3.10
C GLY A 27 -18.39 -10.16 -3.15
N HIS A 28 -18.43 -9.45 -2.02
CA HIS A 28 -17.71 -8.18 -1.86
C HIS A 28 -16.31 -8.27 -2.47
N PRO A 29 -15.81 -7.21 -3.12
CA PRO A 29 -14.43 -7.19 -3.57
C PRO A 29 -13.57 -7.55 -2.36
N ALA A 30 -12.91 -8.71 -2.44
CA ALA A 30 -11.99 -9.13 -1.42
C ALA A 30 -10.98 -8.00 -1.24
N PHE A 31 -10.63 -7.68 0.01
CA PHE A 31 -9.53 -6.77 0.27
C PHE A 31 -8.35 -7.19 -0.61
N PRO A 32 -7.70 -6.25 -1.32
CA PRO A 32 -6.57 -6.60 -2.16
C PRO A 32 -5.60 -7.42 -1.31
N SER A 33 -5.35 -8.67 -1.74
CA SER A 33 -4.38 -9.49 -1.05
C SER A 33 -3.03 -8.80 -1.18
N PHE A 34 -2.32 -8.64 -0.06
CA PHE A 34 -0.96 -8.15 -0.09
C PHE A 34 -0.14 -9.10 -0.94
N ARG A 35 0.20 -8.67 -2.16
CA ARG A 35 1.14 -9.41 -3.00
C ARG A 35 2.48 -9.35 -2.31
N LYS A 36 3.02 -10.53 -2.01
CA LYS A 36 4.41 -10.66 -1.56
C LYS A 36 5.29 -10.07 -2.67
N THR A 37 6.07 -9.05 -2.34
CA THR A 37 7.05 -8.48 -3.26
C THR A 37 8.26 -9.41 -3.27
N ASP A 38 8.72 -9.79 -4.46
CA ASP A 38 10.00 -10.48 -4.60
C ASP A 38 11.12 -9.44 -4.54
N GLY A 39 12.07 -9.62 -3.63
CA GLY A 39 13.22 -8.71 -3.44
C GLY A 39 13.14 -7.83 -2.19
N PRO A 40 14.16 -6.97 -1.98
CA PRO A 40 14.24 -6.11 -0.81
C PRO A 40 13.18 -5.00 -0.87
N VAL A 41 12.68 -4.60 0.30
CA VAL A 41 11.75 -3.49 0.46
C VAL A 41 12.29 -2.57 1.54
N ILE A 42 12.37 -1.28 1.24
CA ILE A 42 12.76 -0.23 2.19
C ILE A 42 11.58 0.72 2.39
N LEU A 43 11.31 1.08 3.65
CA LEU A 43 10.26 2.01 4.04
C LEU A 43 10.84 2.96 5.09
N SER A 44 10.44 4.21 5.00
CA SER A 44 10.87 5.28 5.90
C SER A 44 9.68 6.16 6.25
N THR A 45 9.82 6.91 7.33
CA THR A 45 8.80 7.84 7.78
C THR A 45 9.01 9.22 7.16
N TRP A 46 7.89 9.93 6.93
CA TRP A 46 7.85 11.33 6.49
C TRP A 46 8.42 11.60 5.08
N ALA A 47 8.42 12.88 4.68
CA ALA A 47 8.85 13.29 3.34
C ALA A 47 10.36 13.21 3.12
N HIS A 48 11.18 13.53 4.14
CA HIS A 48 12.64 13.37 4.07
C HIS A 48 13.07 11.90 3.91
N GLY A 49 12.16 10.97 4.23
CA GLY A 49 12.33 9.55 3.98
C GLY A 49 12.51 9.18 2.51
N VAL A 50 12.11 10.03 1.55
CA VAL A 50 12.32 9.78 0.11
C VAL A 50 13.80 9.78 -0.24
N GLU A 51 14.55 10.80 0.19
CA GLU A 51 15.99 10.89 -0.05
C GLU A 51 16.75 9.82 0.75
N ALA A 52 16.31 9.53 1.97
CA ALA A 52 16.86 8.44 2.77
C ALA A 52 16.69 7.07 2.08
N ASN A 53 15.51 6.82 1.51
CA ASN A 53 15.24 5.59 0.76
C ASN A 53 16.07 5.50 -0.52
N ALA A 54 16.36 6.62 -1.18
CA ALA A 54 17.19 6.62 -2.38
C ALA A 54 18.61 6.09 -2.09
N GLU A 55 19.24 6.55 -1.00
CA GLU A 55 20.57 6.06 -0.62
C GLU A 55 20.53 4.61 -0.09
N ALA A 56 19.52 4.27 0.71
CA ALA A 56 19.32 2.90 1.15
C ALA A 56 19.11 1.93 -0.03
N TRP A 57 18.36 2.37 -1.05
CA TRP A 57 18.08 1.58 -2.25
C TRP A 57 19.34 1.34 -3.07
N ARG A 58 20.23 2.33 -3.21
CA ARG A 58 21.53 2.18 -3.87
C ARG A 58 22.33 1.02 -3.26
N ILE A 59 22.38 0.93 -1.94
CA ILE A 59 23.09 -0.14 -1.22
C ILE A 59 22.41 -1.50 -1.44
N LEU A 60 21.08 -1.55 -1.40
CA LEU A 60 20.33 -2.78 -1.64
C LEU A 60 20.47 -3.28 -3.10
N GLU A 61 20.49 -2.38 -4.08
CA GLU A 61 20.73 -2.72 -5.49
C GLU A 61 22.14 -3.28 -5.73
N GLU A 62 23.14 -2.79 -5.00
CA GLU A 62 24.52 -3.29 -5.03
C GLU A 62 24.68 -4.65 -4.31
N GLY A 63 23.61 -5.19 -3.71
CA GLY A 63 23.65 -6.42 -2.93
C GLY A 63 24.27 -6.25 -1.54
N GLY A 64 24.32 -5.02 -1.05
CA GLY A 64 24.81 -4.68 0.28
C GLY A 64 23.90 -5.19 1.40
N SER A 65 24.36 -5.05 2.65
CA SER A 65 23.59 -5.54 3.79
C SER A 65 22.40 -4.62 4.09
N VAL A 66 21.32 -5.21 4.60
CA VAL A 66 20.14 -4.44 5.07
C VAL A 66 20.53 -3.46 6.18
N LEU A 67 21.48 -3.84 7.03
CA LEU A 67 21.98 -2.98 8.11
C LEU A 67 22.68 -1.74 7.56
N ASP A 68 23.56 -1.91 6.57
CA ASP A 68 24.24 -0.79 5.94
C ASP A 68 23.25 0.11 5.20
N ALA A 69 22.27 -0.49 4.52
CA ALA A 69 21.24 0.25 3.79
C ALA A 69 20.44 1.17 4.73
N VAL A 70 19.97 0.67 5.87
CA VAL A 70 19.20 1.49 6.81
C VAL A 70 20.09 2.54 7.49
N GLU A 71 21.32 2.20 7.86
CA GLU A 71 22.26 3.13 8.51
C GLU A 71 22.59 4.30 7.57
N LYS A 72 23.06 4.00 6.35
CA LYS A 72 23.44 5.04 5.38
C LYS A 72 22.24 5.84 4.88
N GLY A 73 21.07 5.21 4.77
CA GLY A 73 19.83 5.91 4.44
C GLY A 73 19.47 6.99 5.47
N VAL A 74 19.46 6.67 6.77
CA VAL A 74 19.11 7.66 7.80
C VAL A 74 20.18 8.76 7.95
N MET A 75 21.45 8.47 7.68
CA MET A 75 22.53 9.46 7.69
C MET A 75 22.28 10.61 6.71
N VAL A 76 21.59 10.37 5.58
CA VAL A 76 21.19 11.45 4.65
C VAL A 76 20.31 12.47 5.34
N THR A 77 19.37 12.00 6.17
CA THR A 77 18.45 12.86 6.91
C THR A 77 19.17 13.58 8.06
N GLU A 78 20.05 12.88 8.78
CA GLU A 78 20.83 13.45 9.88
C GLU A 78 21.86 14.49 9.43
N ALA A 79 22.32 14.42 8.18
CA ALA A 79 23.32 15.32 7.62
C ALA A 79 22.73 16.56 6.95
N ASP A 80 21.39 16.66 6.80
CA ASP A 80 20.73 17.82 6.19
C ASP A 80 20.49 18.92 7.25
N PRO A 81 21.24 20.04 7.25
CA PRO A 81 21.05 21.12 8.22
C PRO A 81 19.72 21.88 8.05
N LYS A 82 18.98 21.64 6.96
CA LYS A 82 17.62 22.18 6.78
C LYS A 82 16.58 21.31 7.48
N ASN A 83 16.91 20.07 7.86
CA ASN A 83 16.03 19.23 8.65
C ASN A 83 16.04 19.67 10.11
N GLN A 84 14.90 20.14 10.58
CA GLN A 84 14.76 20.65 11.94
C GLN A 84 14.33 19.59 12.97
N SER A 85 14.18 18.34 12.54
CA SER A 85 13.63 17.25 13.35
C SER A 85 14.59 16.10 13.61
N VAL A 86 15.69 15.99 12.86
CA VAL A 86 16.60 14.84 12.89
C VAL A 86 18.03 15.31 12.66
N GLY A 87 18.95 14.96 13.57
CA GLY A 87 20.39 15.19 13.41
C GLY A 87 20.79 16.67 13.39
N ILE A 88 21.68 17.02 12.46
CA ILE A 88 22.22 18.38 12.34
C ILE A 88 21.13 19.35 11.90
N GLY A 89 21.02 20.49 12.58
CA GLY A 89 19.94 21.45 12.33
C GLY A 89 18.65 21.16 13.11
N GLY A 90 18.61 20.04 13.86
CA GLY A 90 17.54 19.74 14.81
C GLY A 90 17.29 20.89 15.79
N LEU A 91 16.02 21.15 16.09
CA LEU A 91 15.66 22.16 17.07
C LEU A 91 16.15 21.74 18.46
N PRO A 92 16.79 22.66 19.22
CA PRO A 92 17.32 22.33 20.53
C PRO A 92 16.22 22.12 21.57
N ASP A 93 16.60 21.52 22.69
CA ASP A 93 15.82 21.53 23.92
C ASP A 93 15.67 22.95 24.50
N ARG A 94 14.91 23.07 25.59
CA ARG A 94 14.64 24.35 26.26
C ARG A 94 15.91 25.06 26.77
N ASP A 95 17.00 24.33 26.97
CA ASP A 95 18.28 24.83 27.46
C ASP A 95 19.24 25.14 26.30
N GLY A 96 18.79 24.99 25.05
CA GLY A 96 19.56 25.29 23.84
C GLY A 96 20.50 24.18 23.41
N ARG A 97 20.32 22.94 23.88
CA ARG A 97 21.16 21.79 23.50
C ARG A 97 20.49 20.92 22.44
N VAL A 98 21.28 20.47 21.47
CA VAL A 98 20.92 19.47 20.45
C VAL A 98 21.66 18.18 20.77
#